data_AF-A0A349LYW6-F1
#
_entry.id   AF-A0A349LYW6-F1
#
_cell.length_a   1.000
_cell.length_b   1.000
_cell.length_c   1.000
_cell.angle_alpha   90.00
_cell.angle_beta   90.00
_cell.angle_gamma   90.00
#
_symmetry.space_group_name_H-M   'P 1'
#
loop_
_entity.id
_entity.type
_entity.pdbx_description
1 polymer ?
#
loop_
_entity_poly.entity_id
_entity_poly.type
_entity_poly.pdbx_seq_one_letter_code
_entity_poly.pdbx_strand_id
1 'polypeptide(L)'
;MAAGLIYGQVKKCYRRRKLMRVTHVMRLGTETALKAVLQRLGFSGRLNTAFIERVNLTVRHGVAALARRTWVTGQQSPPLLAHLEWWRAYYHFVRPHASLRMALVHPRERGGKRLAQRYRQCTPAMAAGRTNRRWTAREVLCYPLPDGTVHSLSMNKVRRRTSDRAAGGLMKIKTG
;
A
#
# COMPACT_ATOMS: atom_id res chain seq x y z
N MET A 1 -16.41 20.39 -0.87
CA MET A 1 -15.74 19.66 0.22
C MET A 1 -16.31 18.24 0.25
N ALA A 2 -15.49 17.19 0.41
CA ALA A 2 -16.01 15.82 0.50
C ALA A 2 -16.62 15.60 1.90
N ALA A 3 -17.95 15.59 1.99
CA ALA A 3 -18.65 15.29 3.23
C ALA A 3 -18.24 13.89 3.74
N GLY A 4 -17.87 13.79 5.01
CA GLY A 4 -17.50 12.51 5.66
C GLY A 4 -16.01 12.13 5.67
N LEU A 5 -15.10 12.95 5.13
CA LEU A 5 -13.66 12.66 5.20
C LEU A 5 -13.08 12.90 6.61
N ILE A 6 -12.61 11.83 7.25
CA ILE A 6 -11.81 11.89 8.49
C ILE A 6 -10.34 11.70 8.15
N TYR A 7 -9.48 12.60 8.61
CA TYR A 7 -8.05 12.59 8.29
C TYR A 7 -7.19 12.87 9.53
N GLY A 8 -6.45 11.86 9.96
CA GLY A 8 -5.41 11.97 10.98
C GLY A 8 -4.01 11.80 10.37
N GLN A 9 -3.01 12.44 10.97
CA GLN A 9 -1.62 12.44 10.52
C GLN A 9 -0.70 11.94 11.63
N VAL A 10 0.20 10.99 11.33
CA VAL A 10 1.39 10.73 12.18
C VAL A 10 2.49 11.70 11.80
N LYS A 11 3.02 12.43 12.77
CA LYS A 11 4.25 13.21 12.64
C LYS A 11 5.36 12.53 13.44
N LYS A 12 6.44 12.16 12.74
CA LYS A 12 7.66 11.63 13.35
C LYS A 12 8.66 12.77 13.52
N CYS A 13 9.04 13.07 14.77
CA CYS A 13 10.05 14.07 15.09
C CYS A 13 11.41 13.41 15.26
N TYR A 14 12.40 13.84 14.49
CA TYR A 14 13.76 13.31 14.51
C TYR A 14 14.75 14.35 15.02
N ARG A 15 15.74 13.92 15.80
CA ARG A 15 16.91 14.72 16.19
C ARG A 15 18.16 13.89 15.98
N ARG A 16 19.18 14.43 15.30
CA ARG A 16 20.44 13.71 14.98
C ARG A 16 20.19 12.29 14.41
N ARG A 17 19.24 12.18 13.47
CA ARG A 17 18.78 10.92 12.82
C ARG A 17 18.12 9.88 13.76
N LYS A 18 17.92 10.21 15.04
CA LYS A 18 17.19 9.38 16.00
C LYS A 18 15.74 9.84 16.08
N LEU A 19 14.80 8.88 16.10
CA LEU A 19 13.40 9.17 16.33
C LEU A 19 13.22 9.57 17.80
N MET A 20 12.77 10.80 18.05
CA MET A 20 12.60 11.33 19.40
C MET A 20 11.16 11.24 19.89
N ARG A 21 10.20 11.49 18.99
CA ARG A 21 8.79 11.57 19.33
C ARG A 21 7.95 11.21 18.12
N VAL A 22 6.81 10.58 18.37
CA VAL A 22 5.73 10.39 17.40
C VAL A 22 4.51 11.12 17.93
N THR A 23 3.94 12.02 17.16
CA THR A 23 2.71 12.74 17.51
C THR A 23 1.62 12.44 16.49
N HIS A 24 0.38 12.38 16.97
CA HIS A 24 -0.80 12.27 16.10
C HIS A 24 -1.47 13.64 16.03
N VAL A 25 -1.79 14.08 14.82
CA VAL A 25 -2.43 15.37 14.56
C VAL A 25 -3.67 15.13 13.73
N MET A 26 -4.82 15.48 14.26
CA MET A 26 -6.05 15.52 13.49
C MET A 26 -6.02 16.70 12.53
N ARG A 27 -6.42 16.46 11.28
CA ARG A 27 -6.47 17.45 10.21
C ARG A 27 -7.90 17.70 9.74
N LEU A 28 -8.72 16.65 9.69
CA LEU A 28 -10.16 16.74 9.42
C LEU A 28 -10.90 15.73 10.31
N GLY A 29 -12.03 16.15 10.87
CA GLY A 29 -12.83 15.35 11.81
C GLY A 29 -12.25 15.30 13.22
N THR A 30 -12.88 14.51 14.09
CA THR A 30 -12.48 14.35 15.50
C THR A 30 -11.70 13.05 15.72
N GLU A 31 -10.87 13.02 16.76
CA GLU A 31 -10.11 11.82 17.13
C GLU A 31 -11.04 10.67 17.55
N THR A 32 -12.14 10.97 18.25
CA THR A 32 -13.15 10.00 18.66
C THR A 32 -13.82 9.34 17.45
N ALA A 33 -14.19 10.12 16.43
CA ALA A 33 -14.76 9.61 15.20
C ALA A 33 -13.74 8.75 14.43
N LEU A 34 -12.48 9.19 14.35
CA LEU A 34 -11.40 8.41 13.73
C LEU A 34 -11.22 7.06 14.43
N LYS A 35 -11.17 7.06 15.77
CA LYS A 35 -11.02 5.86 16.58
C LYS A 35 -12.17 4.89 16.35
N ALA A 36 -13.41 5.39 16.37
CA ALA A 36 -14.60 4.59 16.11
C ALA A 36 -14.59 3.96 14.71
N VAL A 37 -14.22 4.73 13.68
CA VAL A 37 -14.09 4.20 12.31
C VAL A 37 -13.00 3.14 12.22
N LEU A 38 -11.82 3.38 12.80
CA LEU A 38 -10.74 2.39 12.81
C LEU A 38 -11.16 1.09 13.52
N GLN A 39 -11.87 1.19 14.65
CA GLN A 39 -12.38 0.02 15.37
C GLN A 39 -13.44 -0.73 14.56
N ARG A 40 -14.37 -0.01 13.90
CA ARG A 40 -15.37 -0.62 13.01
C ARG A 40 -14.73 -1.37 11.84
N LEU A 41 -13.57 -0.91 11.36
CA LEU A 41 -12.78 -1.59 10.33
C LEU A 41 -11.90 -2.74 10.86
N GLY A 42 -12.01 -3.08 12.15
CA GLY A 42 -11.24 -4.16 12.78
C GLY A 42 -9.80 -3.78 13.15
N PHE A 43 -9.45 -2.49 13.16
CA PHE A 43 -8.15 -2.01 13.63
C PHE A 43 -8.19 -1.65 15.12
N SER A 44 -7.01 -1.42 15.71
CA SER A 44 -6.86 -1.12 17.15
C SER A 44 -7.45 0.22 17.61
N GLY A 45 -8.06 1.01 16.72
CA GLY A 45 -8.52 2.37 17.01
C GLY A 45 -7.39 3.42 17.08
N ARG A 46 -6.12 3.01 17.00
CA ARG A 46 -4.96 3.91 17.02
C ARG A 46 -4.40 4.09 15.61
N LEU A 47 -4.11 5.33 15.27
CA LEU A 47 -3.44 5.64 14.02
C LEU A 47 -1.96 5.19 14.12
N ASN A 48 -1.54 4.28 13.25
CA ASN A 48 -0.21 3.66 13.27
C ASN A 48 0.39 3.61 11.85
N THR A 49 1.70 3.72 11.75
CA THR A 49 2.44 3.58 10.49
C THR A 49 2.85 2.13 10.14
N ALA A 50 2.67 1.15 11.03
CA ALA A 50 3.16 -0.22 10.82
C ALA A 50 2.73 -0.83 9.47
N PHE A 51 1.49 -0.58 9.03
CA PHE A 51 1.01 -1.08 7.74
C PHE A 51 1.73 -0.42 6.55
N ILE A 52 1.88 0.90 6.55
CA ILE A 52 2.59 1.58 5.46
C ILE A 52 4.08 1.26 5.45
N GLU A 53 4.69 1.09 6.63
CA GLU A 53 6.10 0.72 6.72
C GLU A 53 6.33 -0.69 6.16
N ARG A 54 5.40 -1.63 6.42
CA ARG A 54 5.43 -2.97 5.82
C ARG A 54 5.27 -2.91 4.30
N VAL A 55 4.33 -2.10 3.80
CA VAL A 55 4.15 -1.90 2.35
C VAL A 55 5.42 -1.30 1.75
N ASN A 56 5.97 -0.23 2.33
CA ASN A 56 7.20 0.41 1.88
C ASN A 56 8.36 -0.57 1.83
N LEU A 57 8.55 -1.39 2.87
CA LEU A 57 9.59 -2.42 2.87
C LEU A 57 9.38 -3.43 1.74
N THR A 58 8.14 -3.88 1.54
CA THR A 58 7.80 -4.84 0.48
C THR A 58 8.07 -4.25 -0.91
N VAL A 59 7.73 -2.98 -1.13
CA VAL A 59 8.03 -2.24 -2.37
C VAL A 59 9.54 -2.17 -2.59
N ARG A 60 10.31 -1.79 -1.56
CA ARG A 60 11.78 -1.71 -1.67
C ARG A 60 12.44 -3.05 -1.98
N HIS A 61 11.84 -4.16 -1.54
CA HIS A 61 12.33 -5.50 -1.89
C HIS A 61 11.96 -5.91 -3.32
N GLY A 62 10.88 -5.37 -3.89
CA GLY A 62 10.44 -5.71 -5.24
C GLY A 62 10.87 -4.73 -6.33
N VAL A 63 11.38 -3.55 -5.97
CA VAL A 63 11.82 -2.52 -6.91
C VAL A 63 13.24 -2.11 -6.56
N ALA A 64 14.23 -2.59 -7.33
CA ALA A 64 15.65 -2.40 -7.06
C ALA A 64 16.08 -0.93 -6.98
N ALA A 65 15.43 -0.05 -7.75
CA ALA A 65 15.66 1.39 -7.72
C ALA A 65 15.26 2.06 -6.38
N LEU A 66 14.44 1.41 -5.56
CA LEU A 66 13.99 1.91 -4.26
C LEU A 66 14.74 1.27 -3.09
N ALA A 67 15.66 0.34 -3.35
CA ALA A 67 16.50 -0.26 -2.31
C ALA A 67 17.38 0.81 -1.64
N ARG A 68 17.59 0.69 -0.33
CA ARG A 68 18.25 1.73 0.50
C ARG A 68 19.69 2.05 0.07
N ARG A 69 20.39 1.09 -0.54
CA ARG A 69 21.77 1.20 -1.02
C ARG A 69 21.81 0.67 -2.46
N THR A 70 21.33 1.49 -3.39
CA THR A 70 21.34 1.14 -4.81
C THR A 70 22.14 2.20 -5.57
N TRP A 71 22.90 1.76 -6.56
CA TRP A 71 23.59 2.62 -7.52
C TRP A 71 22.62 3.14 -8.60
N VAL A 72 21.39 2.64 -8.62
CA VAL A 72 20.35 3.08 -9.57
C VAL A 72 19.91 4.48 -9.18
N THR A 73 20.16 5.45 -10.06
CA THR A 73 19.70 6.84 -9.93
C THR A 73 18.19 6.92 -10.17
N GLY A 74 17.43 6.68 -9.10
CA GLY A 74 15.98 6.85 -9.08
C GLY A 74 15.56 8.32 -9.02
N GLN A 75 15.87 9.11 -10.06
CA GLN A 75 15.14 10.35 -10.31
C GLN A 75 13.66 9.98 -10.56
N GLN A 76 12.71 10.89 -10.33
CA GLN A 76 11.30 10.67 -10.69
C GLN A 76 11.15 10.55 -12.22
N SER A 77 11.48 9.38 -12.75
CA SER A 77 11.54 9.11 -14.18
C SER A 77 10.33 8.25 -14.56
N PRO A 78 9.79 8.42 -15.79
CA PRO A 78 8.72 7.56 -16.30
C PRO A 78 9.03 6.05 -16.15
N PRO A 79 10.27 5.56 -16.32
CA PRO A 79 10.63 4.17 -16.04
C PRO A 79 10.39 3.71 -14.59
N LEU A 80 10.69 4.56 -13.60
CA LEU A 80 10.45 4.21 -12.19
C LEU A 80 8.95 4.07 -11.89
N LEU A 81 8.13 4.96 -12.46
CA LEU A 81 6.68 4.90 -12.32
C LEU A 81 6.11 3.64 -12.98
N ALA A 82 6.53 3.32 -14.20
CA ALA A 82 6.11 2.10 -14.89
C ALA A 82 6.49 0.85 -14.09
N HIS A 83 7.69 0.80 -13.52
CA HIS A 83 8.12 -0.31 -12.67
C HIS A 83 7.29 -0.41 -11.38
N LEU A 84 6.94 0.72 -10.75
CA LEU A 84 6.06 0.74 -9.59
C LEU A 84 4.65 0.25 -9.90
N GLU A 85 4.06 0.67 -11.02
CA GLU A 85 2.73 0.21 -11.43
C GLU A 85 2.74 -1.27 -11.81
N TRP A 86 3.79 -1.74 -12.50
CA TRP A 86 4.00 -3.17 -12.73
C TRP A 86 4.09 -3.95 -11.42
N TRP A 87 4.93 -3.51 -10.48
CA TRP A 87 5.08 -4.14 -9.18
C TRP A 87 3.73 -4.18 -8.43
N ARG A 88 2.97 -3.08 -8.48
CA ARG A 88 1.66 -2.98 -7.83
C ARG A 88 0.67 -3.96 -8.43
N ALA A 89 0.58 -4.04 -9.75
CA ALA A 89 -0.29 -4.98 -10.44
C ALA A 89 0.09 -6.43 -10.12
N TYR A 90 1.38 -6.75 -10.22
CA TYR A 90 1.91 -8.08 -9.89
C TYR A 90 1.61 -8.47 -8.42
N TYR A 91 1.86 -7.58 -7.46
CA TYR A 91 1.63 -7.84 -6.05
C TYR A 91 0.15 -8.11 -5.73
N HIS A 92 -0.77 -7.33 -6.32
CA HIS A 92 -2.20 -7.44 -6.01
C HIS A 92 -2.90 -8.58 -6.76
N PHE A 93 -2.57 -8.80 -8.04
CA PHE A 93 -3.31 -9.72 -8.90
C PHE A 93 -2.63 -11.08 -9.08
N VAL A 94 -1.30 -11.13 -9.05
CA VAL A 94 -0.53 -12.35 -9.37
C VAL A 94 0.02 -13.03 -8.14
N ARG A 95 0.55 -12.29 -7.16
CA ARG A 95 1.25 -12.87 -6.01
C ARG A 95 0.28 -13.30 -4.90
N PRO A 96 0.22 -14.60 -4.53
CA PRO A 96 -0.57 -15.04 -3.38
C PRO A 96 0.07 -14.57 -2.07
N HIS A 97 -0.76 -14.28 -1.06
CA HIS A 97 -0.31 -13.82 0.25
C HIS A 97 -0.67 -14.83 1.35
N ALA A 98 0.32 -15.26 2.13
CA ALA A 98 0.13 -16.32 3.13
C ALA A 98 -0.89 -15.95 4.21
N SER A 99 -0.92 -14.70 4.67
CA SER A 99 -1.90 -14.25 5.68
C SER A 99 -3.32 -14.06 5.13
N LEU A 100 -3.51 -14.11 3.80
CA LEU A 100 -4.82 -13.98 3.17
C LEU A 100 -5.40 -15.34 2.75
N ARG A 101 -4.65 -16.43 2.95
CA ARG A 101 -5.09 -17.78 2.57
C ARG A 101 -6.42 -18.12 3.25
N MET A 102 -7.34 -18.69 2.48
CA MET A 102 -8.66 -19.06 2.98
C MET A 102 -8.66 -20.55 3.32
N ALA A 103 -9.23 -20.91 4.46
CA ALA A 103 -9.42 -22.32 4.81
C ALA A 103 -10.39 -22.97 3.81
N LEU A 104 -10.09 -24.20 3.39
CA LEU A 104 -11.00 -25.02 2.61
C LEU A 104 -12.00 -25.68 3.57
N VAL A 105 -13.28 -25.67 3.22
CA VAL A 105 -14.34 -26.34 3.99
C VAL A 105 -14.02 -27.84 4.14
N HIS A 106 -13.59 -28.45 3.04
CA HIS A 106 -13.12 -29.83 3.01
C HIS A 106 -11.63 -29.84 2.59
N PRO A 107 -10.71 -30.32 3.44
CA PRO A 107 -9.33 -30.51 3.05
C PRO A 107 -9.22 -31.37 1.79
N ARG A 108 -8.43 -30.94 0.81
CA ARG A 108 -8.25 -31.65 -0.46
C ARG A 108 -7.03 -32.56 -0.39
N GLU A 109 -7.21 -33.85 -0.66
CA GLU A 109 -6.09 -34.78 -0.76
C GLU A 109 -5.18 -34.45 -1.94
N ARG A 110 -3.86 -34.62 -1.75
CA ARG A 110 -2.83 -34.28 -2.76
C ARG A 110 -2.08 -35.49 -3.31
N GLY A 111 -2.55 -36.70 -3.01
CA GLY A 111 -1.92 -37.96 -3.40
C GLY A 111 -0.61 -38.24 -2.65
N GLY A 112 -0.31 -39.53 -2.45
CA GLY A 112 0.90 -39.99 -1.75
C GLY A 112 0.96 -39.59 -0.27
N LYS A 113 2.15 -39.61 0.34
CA LYS A 113 2.40 -39.23 1.75
C LYS A 113 2.35 -37.72 2.01
N ARG A 114 1.60 -36.94 1.21
CA ARG A 114 1.52 -35.47 1.33
C ARG A 114 0.35 -35.08 2.22
N LEU A 115 0.58 -34.12 3.12
CA LEU A 115 -0.49 -33.54 3.94
C LEU A 115 -1.61 -32.98 3.05
N ALA A 116 -2.86 -33.26 3.44
CA ALA A 116 -4.04 -32.70 2.80
C ALA A 116 -3.94 -31.17 2.73
N GLN A 117 -4.34 -30.60 1.59
CA GLN A 117 -4.40 -29.17 1.40
C GLN A 117 -5.56 -28.61 2.22
N ARG A 118 -5.23 -27.81 3.24
CA ARG A 118 -6.23 -27.16 4.10
C ARG A 118 -6.56 -25.73 3.69
N TYR A 119 -5.76 -25.13 2.82
CA TYR A 119 -5.88 -23.71 2.48
C TYR A 119 -5.83 -23.47 0.97
N ARG A 120 -6.68 -22.55 0.50
CA ARG A 120 -6.62 -21.96 -0.84
C ARG A 120 -5.78 -20.69 -0.79
N GLN A 121 -4.90 -20.53 -1.77
CA GLN A 121 -4.15 -19.28 -1.96
C GLN A 121 -5.10 -18.13 -2.31
N CYS A 122 -4.82 -16.95 -1.77
CA CYS A 122 -5.57 -15.73 -2.02
C CYS A 122 -4.61 -14.59 -2.29
N THR A 123 -4.91 -13.76 -3.29
CA THR A 123 -4.15 -12.54 -3.57
C THR A 123 -4.81 -11.33 -2.89
N PRO A 124 -4.10 -10.20 -2.70
CA PRO A 124 -4.71 -8.99 -2.17
C PRO A 124 -5.93 -8.51 -2.96
N ALA A 125 -5.91 -8.61 -4.30
CA ALA A 125 -7.06 -8.24 -5.13
C ALA A 125 -8.26 -9.17 -4.92
N MET A 126 -8.02 -10.47 -4.65
CA MET A 126 -9.07 -11.40 -4.28
C MET A 126 -9.68 -11.07 -2.91
N ALA A 127 -8.84 -10.82 -1.90
CA ALA A 127 -9.31 -10.44 -0.56
C ALA A 127 -10.10 -9.11 -0.56
N ALA A 128 -9.76 -8.20 -1.47
CA ALA A 128 -10.48 -6.96 -1.68
C ALA A 128 -11.73 -7.09 -2.57
N GLY A 129 -12.09 -8.31 -3.02
CA GLY A 129 -13.25 -8.56 -3.87
C GLY A 129 -13.14 -7.99 -5.29
N ARG A 130 -11.93 -7.66 -5.76
CA ARG A 130 -11.70 -7.09 -7.10
C ARG A 130 -11.58 -8.15 -8.19
N THR A 131 -11.30 -9.39 -7.82
CA THR A 131 -11.24 -10.56 -8.71
C THR A 131 -11.59 -11.81 -7.91
N ASN A 132 -12.21 -12.80 -8.54
CA ASN A 132 -12.53 -14.09 -7.92
C ASN A 132 -11.42 -15.14 -8.13
N ARG A 133 -10.41 -14.81 -8.94
CA ARG A 133 -9.29 -15.69 -9.27
C ARG A 133 -7.96 -14.96 -9.22
N ARG A 134 -6.88 -15.75 -9.09
CA ARG A 134 -5.51 -15.30 -9.29
C ARG A 134 -5.28 -15.10 -10.79
N TRP A 135 -4.56 -14.03 -11.11
CA TRP A 135 -4.09 -13.76 -12.47
C TRP A 135 -2.66 -14.26 -12.63
N THR A 136 -2.27 -14.57 -13.86
CA THR A 136 -0.88 -14.80 -14.25
C THR A 136 -0.23 -13.47 -14.63
N ALA A 137 1.11 -13.41 -14.60
CA ALA A 137 1.85 -12.25 -15.08
C ALA A 137 1.52 -11.94 -16.55
N ARG A 138 1.37 -12.99 -17.38
CA ARG A 138 0.97 -12.87 -18.78
C ARG A 138 -0.39 -12.19 -18.92
N GLU A 139 -1.40 -12.63 -18.17
CA GLU A 139 -2.72 -12.00 -18.20
C GLU A 139 -2.65 -10.53 -17.83
N VAL A 140 -1.92 -10.16 -16.77
CA VAL A 140 -1.79 -8.75 -16.38
C VAL A 140 -1.14 -7.91 -17.49
N LEU A 141 -0.19 -8.47 -18.25
CA LEU A 141 0.48 -7.77 -19.34
C LEU A 141 -0.34 -7.74 -20.65
N CYS A 142 -1.18 -8.75 -20.90
CA CYS A 142 -1.95 -8.89 -22.13
C CYS A 142 -3.32 -8.21 -22.10
N TYR A 143 -3.82 -7.82 -20.92
CA TYR A 143 -5.07 -7.07 -20.77
C TYR A 143 -4.74 -5.61 -20.47
N PRO A 144 -4.58 -4.74 -21.49
CA PRO A 144 -4.44 -3.31 -21.26
C PRO A 144 -5.67 -2.80 -20.51
N LEU A 145 -5.46 -1.88 -19.58
CA LEU A 145 -6.56 -1.07 -19.04
C LEU A 145 -7.21 -0.39 -20.25
N PRO A 146 -8.55 -0.48 -20.44
CA PRO A 146 -9.21 0.24 -21.51
C PRO A 146 -8.82 1.71 -21.40
N ASP A 147 -8.55 2.35 -22.54
CA ASP A 147 -7.98 3.69 -22.68
C ASP A 147 -8.77 4.73 -21.88
N GLY A 148 -8.48 4.81 -20.59
CA GLY A 148 -9.10 5.74 -19.68
C GLY A 148 -8.39 7.06 -19.87
N THR A 149 -9.04 7.98 -20.58
CA THR A 149 -8.69 9.39 -20.75
C THR A 149 -7.78 9.87 -19.62
N VAL A 150 -6.48 9.93 -19.91
CA VAL A 150 -5.50 10.56 -19.02
C VAL A 150 -5.81 12.06 -19.02
N HIS A 151 -6.79 12.47 -18.22
CA HIS A 151 -6.90 13.87 -17.84
C HIS A 151 -5.59 14.19 -17.12
N SER A 152 -4.76 14.97 -17.81
CA SER A 152 -3.55 15.56 -17.27
C SER A 152 -3.93 16.32 -16.02
N LEU A 153 -3.76 15.68 -14.86
CA LEU A 153 -3.73 16.39 -13.61
C LEU A 153 -2.47 17.25 -13.65
N SER A 154 -2.66 18.48 -14.12
CA SER A 154 -1.67 19.56 -14.07
C SER A 154 -1.13 19.61 -12.65
N MET A 155 0.09 19.09 -12.48
CA MET A 155 0.84 19.23 -11.24
C MET A 155 1.33 20.67 -11.19
N ASN A 156 0.53 21.54 -10.57
CA ASN A 156 0.97 22.90 -10.27
C ASN A 156 2.32 22.84 -9.55
N LYS A 157 3.31 23.43 -10.21
CA LYS A 157 4.71 23.54 -9.79
C LYS A 157 4.74 24.28 -8.45
N VAL A 158 4.80 23.55 -7.34
CA VAL A 158 5.05 24.15 -6.03
C VAL A 158 6.49 24.66 -6.06
N ARG A 159 6.65 25.97 -6.27
CA ARG A 159 7.90 26.70 -6.10
C ARG A 159 8.44 26.39 -4.70
N ARG A 160 9.58 25.70 -4.62
CA ARG A 160 10.36 25.60 -3.39
C ARG A 160 10.88 27.00 -3.06
N ARG A 161 10.27 27.68 -2.08
CA ARG A 161 11.01 28.66 -1.29
C ARG A 161 11.82 27.90 -0.26
N THR A 162 13.12 28.08 -0.36
CA THR A 162 14.14 27.66 0.60
C THR A 162 13.97 28.43 1.90
N SER A 163 13.54 27.76 2.97
CA SER A 163 14.15 27.88 4.30
C SER A 163 13.48 26.91 5.30
N ASP A 164 14.36 26.30 6.08
CA ASP A 164 14.19 25.57 7.33
C ASP A 164 13.57 24.16 7.46
N ARG A 165 14.35 23.39 8.23
CA ARG A 165 14.27 21.98 8.59
C ARG A 165 12.93 21.58 9.22
N ALA A 166 12.12 20.80 8.51
CA ALA A 166 11.19 19.83 9.10
C ALA A 166 10.79 18.76 8.08
N ALA A 167 11.42 17.58 8.13
CA ALA A 167 11.08 16.45 7.27
C ALA A 167 9.85 15.69 7.82
N GLY A 168 8.64 16.14 7.43
CA GLY A 168 7.38 15.46 7.71
C GLY A 168 6.87 14.70 6.47
N GLY A 169 6.95 13.37 6.50
CA GLY A 169 6.36 12.51 5.46
C GLY A 169 4.83 12.56 5.48
N LEU A 170 4.25 12.83 4.31
CA LEU A 170 2.81 12.96 4.06
C LEU A 170 2.25 11.57 3.70
N MET A 171 1.22 11.11 4.41
CA MET A 171 0.52 9.87 4.05
C MET A 171 -0.98 10.19 3.92
N LYS A 172 -1.49 10.12 2.69
CA LYS A 172 -2.91 10.27 2.36
C LYS A 172 -3.50 8.86 2.25
N ILE A 173 -4.46 8.53 3.11
CA ILE A 173 -5.30 7.34 2.94
C ILE A 173 -6.68 7.87 2.55
N LYS A 174 -7.10 7.59 1.31
CA LYS A 174 -8.44 7.91 0.81
C LYS A 174 -9.20 6.58 0.78
N THR A 175 -10.09 6.39 1.73
CA THR A 175 -11.05 5.29 1.67
C THR A 175 -12.25 5.81 0.88
N GLY A 176 -12.59 5.13 -0.21
CA GLY A 176 -13.84 5.35 -0.93
C GLY A 176 -14.99 4.61 -0.26
#